data_AF-A0A821N4I7-F1
#
_entry.id   AF-A0A821N4I7-F1
#
_cell.length_a   1.000
_cell.length_b   1.000
_cell.length_c   1.000
_cell.angle_alpha   90.00
_cell.angle_beta   90.00
_cell.angle_gamma   90.00
#
_symmetry.space_group_name_H-M   'P 1'
#
loop_
_entity.id
_entity.type
_entity.pdbx_description
1 polymer ?
#
loop_
_entity_poly.entity_id
_entity_poly.type
_entity_poly.pdbx_seq_one_letter_code
_entity_poly.pdbx_strand_id
1 'polypeptide(L)' 'MDLAKKEYPSTVMSEHDLLGIEGGLAYAWVTKDLSQSGVIGDPTGATQDKGKRILASLVASFKKLLEEIYEFHF' A
#
# COMPACT_ATOMS: atom_id res chain seq x y z
N MET A 1 -6.48 6.37 18.32
CA MET A 1 -5.86 6.95 17.12
C MET A 1 -4.44 7.45 17.39
N ASP A 2 -4.00 7.43 18.66
CA ASP A 2 -2.77 8.08 19.13
C ASP A 2 -1.46 7.47 18.61
N LEU A 3 -1.54 6.28 17.99
CA LEU A 3 -0.40 5.63 17.35
C LEU A 3 -0.26 5.97 15.84
N ALA A 4 -1.25 6.63 15.24
CA ALA A 4 -1.21 6.98 13.82
C ALA A 4 -0.13 8.05 13.58
N LYS A 5 0.92 7.67 12.87
CA LYS A 5 1.99 8.59 12.43
C LYS A 5 1.83 8.87 10.96
N LYS A 6 1.82 10.15 10.59
CA LYS A 6 1.91 10.58 9.20
C LYS A 6 3.38 10.74 8.84
N GLU A 7 3.81 10.06 7.79
CA GLU A 7 5.16 10.22 7.25
C GLU A 7 5.11 9.91 5.76
N TYR A 8 5.77 10.74 4.97
CA TYR A 8 6.00 10.46 3.57
C TYR A 8 7.50 10.35 3.35
N PRO A 9 7.96 9.51 2.41
CA PRO A 9 9.36 9.49 2.02
C PRO A 9 9.83 10.90 1.71
N SER A 10 11.02 11.26 2.21
CA SER A 10 11.61 12.57 1.91
C SER A 10 11.87 12.69 0.40
N THR A 11 12.21 13.90 -0.04
CA THR A 11 12.48 14.36 -1.42
C THR A 11 13.54 13.58 -2.20
N VAL A 12 13.96 12.38 -1.79
CA VAL A 12 14.66 11.40 -2.63
C VAL A 12 13.88 11.15 -3.94
N MET A 13 12.56 11.42 -3.96
CA MET A 13 11.73 11.43 -5.17
C MET A 13 11.96 12.62 -6.13
N SER A 14 12.66 13.69 -5.72
CA SER A 14 12.79 14.94 -6.49
C SER A 14 14.21 15.33 -6.89
N GLU A 15 15.24 14.58 -6.48
CA GLU A 15 16.63 14.89 -6.82
C GLU A 15 17.15 14.19 -8.09
N HIS A 16 16.39 13.24 -8.62
CA HIS A 16 16.79 12.43 -9.77
C HIS A 16 15.65 12.30 -10.78
N ASP A 17 15.91 12.63 -12.04
CA ASP A 17 14.90 12.62 -13.11
C ASP A 17 14.50 11.21 -13.56
N LEU A 18 15.36 10.22 -13.33
CA LEU A 18 15.20 8.85 -13.86
C LEU A 18 15.02 7.77 -12.79
N LEU A 19 15.47 8.00 -11.56
CA LEU A 19 15.40 7.03 -10.47
C LEU A 19 14.18 7.31 -9.59
N GLY A 20 13.48 6.26 -9.17
CA GLY A 20 12.30 6.40 -8.32
C GLY A 20 12.01 5.19 -7.45
N ILE A 21 11.18 5.39 -6.44
CA ILE A 21 10.73 4.33 -5.51
C ILE A 21 9.64 3.47 -6.17
N GLU A 22 8.81 4.11 -6.99
CA GLU A 22 7.76 3.55 -7.85
C GLU A 22 7.69 4.41 -9.13
N GLY A 23 7.36 3.80 -10.28
CA GLY A 23 7.23 4.50 -11.57
C GLY A 23 8.53 4.53 -12.41
N GLY A 24 9.50 5.37 -12.03
CA GLY A 24 10.80 5.53 -12.73
C GLY A 24 11.66 4.25 -12.75
N LEU A 25 12.96 4.34 -13.04
CA LEU A 25 13.85 3.18 -12.86
C LEU A 25 13.92 2.84 -11.37
N ALA A 26 13.13 1.84 -10.99
CA ALA A 26 12.97 1.41 -9.61
C ALA A 26 14.29 0.85 -9.09
N TYR A 27 14.78 1.42 -7.98
CA TYR A 27 15.93 0.91 -7.26
C TYR A 27 15.48 0.08 -6.06
N ALA A 28 16.35 -0.80 -5.59
CA ALA A 28 16.08 -1.60 -4.40
C ALA A 28 16.18 -0.74 -3.13
N TRP A 29 15.21 -0.89 -2.24
CA TRP A 29 15.13 -0.18 -0.97
C TRP A 29 14.51 -1.09 0.09
N VAL A 30 14.77 -0.79 1.36
CA VAL A 30 14.03 -1.33 2.51
C VAL A 30 13.19 -0.22 3.15
N THR A 31 12.12 -0.56 3.87
CA THR A 31 11.20 0.44 4.46
C THR A 31 11.94 1.51 5.29
N LYS A 32 13.04 1.14 5.95
CA LYS A 32 13.86 2.04 6.76
C LYS A 32 14.61 3.10 5.94
N ASP A 33 14.86 2.84 4.65
CA ASP A 33 15.45 3.83 3.74
C ASP A 33 14.45 4.96 3.42
N LEU A 34 13.15 4.67 3.54
CA LEU A 34 12.07 5.56 3.14
C LEU A 34 11.31 6.19 4.32
N SER A 35 11.35 5.58 5.50
CA SER A 35 10.56 5.99 6.65
C SER A 35 11.29 5.67 7.96
N GLN A 36 11.39 6.68 8.82
CA GLN A 36 11.92 6.55 10.18
C GLN A 36 10.92 5.88 11.12
N SER A 37 9.62 6.12 10.93
CA SER A 37 8.58 5.54 11.77
C SER A 37 8.09 4.16 11.32
N GLY A 38 8.47 3.74 10.10
CA GLY A 38 7.90 2.58 9.40
C GLY A 38 6.58 2.87 8.68
N VAL A 39 6.03 4.08 8.80
CA VAL A 39 4.82 4.50 8.07
C VAL A 39 5.19 5.21 6.77
N ILE A 40 4.57 4.76 5.67
CA ILE A 40 4.58 5.46 4.39
C ILE A 40 3.13 5.84 4.08
N GLY A 41 2.83 7.14 4.11
CA GLY A 41 1.49 7.69 3.93
C GLY A 41 0.93 8.43 5.16
N ASP A 42 -0.36 8.75 5.08
CA ASP A 42 -1.11 9.42 6.16
C ASP A 42 -2.29 8.57 6.63
N PRO A 43 -2.14 7.82 7.72
CA PRO A 43 -3.20 7.00 8.28
C PRO A 43 -4.15 7.78 9.20
N THR A 44 -3.96 9.08 9.45
CA THR A 44 -4.73 9.84 10.45
C THR A 44 -6.22 9.91 10.11
N GLY A 45 -6.58 9.81 8.83
CA GLY A 45 -7.97 9.76 8.36
C GLY A 45 -8.59 8.35 8.34
N ALA A 46 -7.93 7.32 8.86
CA ALA A 46 -8.45 5.96 8.89
C ALA A 46 -9.61 5.83 9.89
N THR A 47 -10.68 5.13 9.50
CA THR A 47 -11.84 4.88 10.37
C THR A 47 -12.26 3.42 10.29
N GLN A 48 -12.93 2.94 11.34
CA GLN A 48 -13.46 1.57 11.37
C GLN A 48 -14.40 1.29 10.19
N ASP A 49 -15.27 2.24 9.85
CA ASP A 49 -16.25 2.07 8.77
C ASP A 49 -15.59 1.99 7.39
N LYS A 50 -14.52 2.76 7.14
CA LYS A 50 -13.70 2.61 5.93
C LYS A 50 -13.11 1.20 5.87
N GLY A 51 -12.57 0.71 6.99
CA GLY A 51 -12.02 -0.64 7.11
C GLY A 51 -13.05 -1.74 6.81
N LYS A 52 -14.25 -1.64 7.40
CA LYS A 52 -15.35 -2.60 7.15
C LYS A 52 -15.74 -2.67 5.68
N ARG A 53 -15.82 -1.51 5.00
CA ARG A 53 -16.14 -1.43 3.57
C ARG A 53 -15.07 -2.06 2.70
N ILE A 54 -13.80 -1.80 3.00
CA ILE A 54 -12.66 -2.40 2.28
C ILE A 54 -12.67 -3.92 2.46
N LEU A 55 -12.82 -4.40 3.70
CA LEU A 55 -12.85 -5.83 3.99
C LEU A 55 -13.99 -6.56 3.27
N ALA A 56 -15.21 -6.01 3.31
CA ALA A 56 -16.36 -6.58 2.61
C ALA A 56 -16.11 -6.69 1.09
N SER A 57 -15.53 -5.66 0.48
CA SER A 57 -15.17 -5.64 -0.94
C SER A 57 -14.13 -6.72 -1.30
N LEU A 58 -13.06 -6.81 -0.50
CA LEU A 58 -12.00 -7.80 -0.71
C LEU A 58 -12.51 -9.22 -0.55
N VAL A 59 -13.29 -9.51 0.50
CA VAL A 59 -13.87 -10.84 0.73
C VAL A 59 -14.77 -11.27 -0.42
N ALA A 60 -15.66 -10.38 -0.87
CA ALA A 60 -16.54 -10.68 -2.00
C ALA A 60 -15.74 -10.98 -3.28
N SER A 61 -14.72 -10.19 -3.56
CA SER A 61 -13.89 -10.32 -4.77
C SER A 61 -13.05 -11.60 -4.74
N PHE A 62 -12.42 -11.90 -3.60
CA PHE A 62 -11.59 -13.08 -3.44
C PHE A 62 -12.40 -14.37 -3.45
N LYS A 63 -13.60 -14.37 -2.84
CA LYS A 63 -14.51 -15.51 -2.93
C LYS A 63 -14.80 -15.84 -4.39
N LYS A 64 -15.21 -14.84 -5.18
CA LYS A 64 -15.50 -15.02 -6.60
C LYS A 64 -14.28 -15.56 -7.37
N LEU A 65 -13.10 -14.94 -7.16
CA LEU A 65 -11.87 -15.38 -7.82
C LEU A 65 -11.52 -16.84 -7.50
N LEU A 66 -11.62 -17.23 -6.23
CA LEU A 66 -11.30 -18.59 -5.80
C LEU A 66 -12.29 -19.63 -6.35
N GLU A 67 -13.57 -19.29 -6.43
CA GLU A 67 -14.58 -20.12 -7.08
C GLU A 67 -14.26 -20.29 -8.58
N GLU A 68 -13.92 -19.19 -9.28
CA GLU A 68 -13.53 -19.25 -10.69
C GLU A 68 -12.26 -20.09 -10.92
N ILE A 69 -11.24 -19.95 -10.07
CA ILE A 69 -10.01 -20.74 -10.14
C ILE A 69 -10.31 -22.23 -9.93
N TYR A 70 -11.16 -22.57 -8.96
CA TYR A 70 -11.49 -23.96 -8.65
C TYR A 70 -12.21 -24.66 -9.81
N GLU A 71 -13.10 -23.95 -10.51
CA GLU A 71 -13.85 -24.46 -11.65
C GLU A 71 -13.09 -24.38 -12.98
N PHE A 72 -11.92 -23.74 -13.02
CA PHE A 72 -11.15 -23.55 -14.25
C PHE A 72 -10.46 -24.86 -14.69
N HIS A 73 -10.80 -25.33 -15.89
CA HIS A 73 -10.20 -26.50 -16.53
C HIS A 73 -9.94 -26.19 -18.02
N PHE A 74 -8.86 -26.74 -18.60
CA PHE A 74 -8.47 -26.54 -20.00
C PHE A 74 -9.32 -27.33 -20.99
#